data_AF-A0A8H8SPK7-F1
#
_entry.id   AF-A0A8H8SPK7-F1
#
_cell.length_a   1.000
_cell.length_b   1.000
_cell.length_c   1.000
_cell.angle_alpha   90.00
_cell.angle_beta   90.00
_cell.angle_gamma   90.00
#
_symmetry.space_group_name_H-M   'P 1'
#
loop_
_entity.id
_entity.type
_entity.pdbx_description
1 polymer ?
#
loop_
_entity_poly.entity_id
_entity_poly.type
_entity_poly.pdbx_seq_one_letter_code
_entity_poly.pdbx_strand_id
1 'polypeptide(L)'
;MLTSFAARGKITGYLTSSIDGLESRIMPNSEDRIFRLHGDNRKLLCARTRCSGIQPEDSALYDEALLGAPASIKTTGRLNVFCHDCRSKWIKTAISKRTYGDKTLVLRPAVQFKLDVEYWMDEVKSKMLPQAESSQLLLIVEHPIKPRSLIDDMVSDLADAVHKMSGAVIYVSCDLMKGKAPYTHIDAQLHTTAADLGLHVMEARQRVKDISP
;
A
#
# COMPACT_ATOMS: atom_id res chain seq x y z
N MET A 1 -16.97 -1.03 4.85
CA MET A 1 -16.88 -2.36 4.20
C MET A 1 -15.67 -3.17 4.68
N LEU A 2 -14.43 -2.73 4.39
CA LEU A 2 -13.20 -3.46 4.71
C LEU A 2 -13.11 -3.90 6.18
N THR A 3 -13.43 -3.01 7.13
CA THR A 3 -13.48 -3.35 8.57
C THR A 3 -14.42 -4.53 8.86
N SER A 4 -15.58 -4.61 8.19
CA SER A 4 -16.52 -5.73 8.38
C SER A 4 -16.01 -7.03 7.76
N PHE A 5 -15.22 -7.01 6.70
CA PHE A 5 -14.62 -8.20 6.12
C PHE A 5 -13.43 -8.68 6.96
N ALA A 6 -12.59 -7.75 7.39
CA ALA A 6 -11.47 -7.98 8.30
C ALA A 6 -11.93 -8.62 9.62
N ALA A 7 -12.94 -8.04 10.27
CA ALA A 7 -13.48 -8.54 11.55
C ALA A 7 -14.05 -9.97 11.47
N ARG A 8 -14.32 -10.48 10.26
CA ARG A 8 -14.81 -11.84 10.03
C ARG A 8 -13.76 -12.79 9.45
N GLY A 9 -12.52 -12.33 9.33
CA GLY A 9 -11.45 -13.11 8.70
C GLY A 9 -11.75 -13.45 7.24
N LYS A 10 -12.52 -12.60 6.53
CA LYS A 10 -12.87 -12.82 5.12
C LYS A 10 -11.86 -12.20 4.14
N ILE A 11 -10.84 -11.52 4.66
CA ILE A 11 -9.73 -10.98 3.85
C ILE A 11 -8.54 -11.93 3.95
N THR A 12 -8.20 -12.53 2.82
CA THR A 12 -7.04 -13.42 2.62
C THR A 12 -5.79 -12.62 2.29
N GLY A 13 -5.91 -11.60 1.43
CA GLY A 13 -4.86 -10.64 1.11
C GLY A 13 -5.42 -9.26 0.77
N TYR A 14 -4.62 -8.23 0.96
CA TYR A 14 -4.98 -6.85 0.66
C TYR A 14 -3.80 -6.14 -0.02
N LEU A 15 -3.99 -5.72 -1.26
CA LEU A 15 -3.00 -4.94 -2.01
C LEU A 15 -3.43 -3.49 -2.11
N THR A 16 -2.53 -2.56 -1.82
CA THR A 16 -2.80 -1.13 -1.90
C THR A 16 -1.69 -0.37 -2.60
N SER A 17 -2.08 0.64 -3.38
CA SER A 17 -1.20 1.68 -3.87
C SER A 17 -1.16 2.91 -2.94
N SER A 18 -1.96 2.94 -1.88
CA SER A 18 -1.86 4.00 -0.88
C SER A 18 -0.59 3.83 -0.04
N ILE A 19 -0.09 4.96 0.45
CA ILE A 19 1.09 5.06 1.31
C ILE A 19 0.74 5.56 2.71
N ASP A 20 -0.53 5.89 2.97
CA ASP A 20 -1.00 6.55 4.19
C ASP A 20 -1.01 5.62 5.43
N GLY A 21 -1.01 4.30 5.22
CA GLY A 21 -0.98 3.30 6.28
C GLY A 21 -2.34 3.04 6.94
N LEU A 22 -3.45 3.58 6.41
CA LEU A 22 -4.78 3.51 7.03
C LEU A 22 -5.30 2.08 7.17
N GLU A 23 -4.97 1.22 6.22
CA GLU A 23 -5.33 -0.20 6.20
C GLU A 23 -4.84 -0.95 7.44
N SER A 24 -3.69 -0.57 8.00
CA SER A 24 -3.15 -1.18 9.24
C SER A 24 -3.99 -0.85 10.47
N ARG A 25 -4.72 0.28 10.46
CA ARG A 25 -5.66 0.61 11.54
C ARG A 25 -6.93 -0.23 11.43
N ILE A 26 -7.32 -0.58 10.22
CA ILE A 26 -8.49 -1.40 9.92
C ILE A 26 -8.20 -2.89 10.17
N MET A 27 -6.95 -3.32 9.95
CA MET A 27 -6.50 -4.71 10.03
C MET A 27 -5.22 -4.87 10.88
N PRO A 28 -5.22 -4.49 12.17
CA PRO A 28 -4.00 -4.43 12.99
C PRO A 28 -3.32 -5.80 13.18
N ASN A 29 -4.08 -6.90 13.10
CA ASN A 29 -3.58 -8.26 13.26
C ASN A 29 -3.34 -8.97 11.91
N SER A 30 -3.20 -8.22 10.81
CA SER A 30 -3.05 -8.79 9.46
C SER A 30 -2.09 -7.98 8.60
N GLU A 31 -1.07 -7.39 9.23
CA GLU A 31 -0.01 -6.63 8.55
C GLU A 31 0.77 -7.52 7.55
N ASP A 32 0.88 -8.82 7.84
CA ASP A 32 1.45 -9.85 6.97
C ASP A 32 0.63 -10.08 5.68
N ARG A 33 -0.64 -9.64 5.67
CA ARG A 33 -1.57 -9.76 4.54
C ARG A 33 -1.73 -8.46 3.76
N ILE A 34 -1.09 -7.39 4.20
CA ILE A 34 -1.13 -6.08 3.56
C ILE A 34 0.12 -5.89 2.71
N PHE A 35 -0.08 -5.81 1.39
CA PHE A 35 0.95 -5.56 0.40
C PHE A 35 0.84 -4.10 -0.08
N ARG A 36 1.91 -3.33 0.12
CA ARG A 36 1.94 -1.91 -0.26
C ARG A 36 2.83 -1.71 -1.48
N LEU A 37 2.24 -1.36 -2.61
CA LEU A 37 2.98 -1.20 -3.86
C LEU A 37 4.02 -0.11 -3.76
N HIS A 38 3.67 1.04 -3.18
CA HIS A 38 4.55 2.21 -3.14
C HIS A 38 5.32 2.36 -1.82
N GLY A 39 5.26 1.37 -0.92
CA GLY A 39 5.86 1.45 0.40
C GLY A 39 4.95 2.05 1.47
N ASP A 40 5.52 2.52 2.57
CA ASP A 40 4.79 2.92 3.78
C ASP A 40 5.30 4.26 4.31
N ASN A 41 4.47 5.31 4.25
CA ASN A 41 4.86 6.65 4.67
C ASN A 41 5.00 6.78 6.19
N ARG A 42 4.53 5.80 6.97
CA ARG A 42 4.73 5.77 8.43
C ARG A 42 6.14 5.36 8.80
N LYS A 43 6.92 4.76 7.88
CA LYS A 43 8.31 4.33 8.13
C LYS A 43 9.27 5.36 7.54
N LEU A 44 10.35 5.66 8.25
CA LEU A 44 11.43 6.50 7.74
C LEU A 44 12.70 5.67 7.53
N LEU A 45 13.22 5.66 6.32
CA LEU A 45 14.50 5.03 6.00
C LEU A 45 15.64 6.03 6.18
N CYS A 46 16.71 5.58 6.82
CA CYS A 46 17.97 6.31 6.80
C CYS A 46 18.69 6.05 5.47
N ALA A 47 19.28 7.08 4.87
CA ALA A 47 20.07 6.93 3.64
C ALA A 47 21.32 6.03 3.82
N ARG A 48 21.71 5.72 5.06
CA ARG A 48 22.77 4.77 5.35
C ARG A 48 22.27 3.34 5.19
N THR A 49 22.86 2.61 4.24
CA THR A 49 22.44 1.25 3.82
C THR A 49 22.34 0.20 4.94
N ARG A 50 23.09 0.35 6.04
CA ARG A 50 23.07 -0.59 7.18
C ARG A 50 22.19 -0.14 8.35
N CYS A 51 21.48 0.97 8.20
CA CYS A 51 20.57 1.45 9.23
C CYS A 51 19.17 0.89 8.95
N SER A 52 18.54 0.34 10.00
CA SER A 52 17.18 -0.18 9.95
C SER A 52 16.11 0.90 9.73
N GLY A 53 16.48 2.18 9.78
CA GLY A 53 15.53 3.29 9.76
C GLY A 53 14.82 3.48 11.10
N ILE A 54 13.76 4.27 11.07
CA ILE A 54 12.85 4.56 12.18
C ILE A 54 11.55 3.77 11.93
N GLN A 55 11.11 3.05 12.95
CA GLN A 55 9.88 2.26 12.91
C GLN A 55 8.64 3.16 12.99
N PRO A 56 7.44 2.67 12.58
CA PRO A 56 6.21 3.47 12.60
C PRO A 56 5.87 4.08 13.96
N GLU A 57 6.26 3.44 15.06
CA GLU A 57 5.93 3.88 16.41
C GLU A 57 6.73 5.14 16.80
N ASP A 58 7.93 5.28 16.25
CA ASP A 58 8.86 6.37 16.54
C ASP A 58 8.83 7.48 15.48
N SER A 59 8.18 7.24 14.33
CA SER A 59 8.17 8.19 13.22
C SER A 59 7.38 9.47 13.52
N ALA A 60 6.35 9.37 14.37
CA ALA A 60 5.54 10.51 14.80
C ALA A 60 6.37 11.62 15.48
N LEU A 61 7.49 11.27 16.12
CA LEU A 61 8.42 12.23 16.73
C LEU A 61 9.10 13.13 15.69
N TYR A 62 9.07 12.72 14.42
CA TYR A 62 9.65 13.46 13.30
C TYR A 62 8.60 14.21 12.49
N ASP A 63 7.30 14.03 12.75
CA ASP A 63 6.23 14.69 11.99
C ASP A 63 6.31 16.21 12.14
N GLU A 64 6.51 16.73 13.36
CA GLU A 64 6.71 18.17 13.57
C GLU A 64 7.98 18.68 12.86
N ALA A 65 9.05 17.88 12.83
CA ALA A 65 10.27 18.23 12.12
C ALA A 65 10.14 18.11 10.59
N LEU A 66 9.14 17.39 10.08
CA LEU A 66 8.82 17.30 8.65
C LEU A 66 7.82 18.37 8.22
N LEU A 67 6.87 18.73 9.09
CA LEU A 67 5.81 19.72 8.87
C LEU A 67 6.25 21.15 9.22
N GLY A 68 7.15 21.29 10.20
CA GLY A 68 7.44 22.54 10.91
C GLY A 68 8.71 23.25 10.46
N ALA A 69 8.85 23.56 9.17
CA ALA A 69 9.78 24.64 8.79
C ALA A 69 9.19 25.98 9.29
N PRO A 70 9.85 26.75 10.18
CA PRO A 70 9.49 28.14 10.36
C PRO A 70 9.63 28.88 9.03
N ALA A 71 8.73 29.83 8.77
CA ALA A 71 8.65 30.60 7.53
C ALA A 71 9.97 31.34 7.14
N SER A 72 10.96 31.37 8.03
CA SER A 72 12.31 31.90 7.81
C SER A 72 13.27 30.94 7.08
N ILE A 73 12.95 29.65 6.94
CA ILE A 73 13.73 28.67 6.14
C ILE A 73 13.16 28.62 4.70
N LYS A 74 12.90 29.79 4.11
CA LYS A 74 12.45 29.91 2.71
C LYS A 74 13.61 30.10 1.72
N THR A 75 14.84 30.25 2.19
CA THR A 75 15.99 30.59 1.34
C THR A 75 16.84 29.40 0.87
N THR A 76 16.68 28.19 1.41
CA THR A 76 17.42 26.99 0.94
C THR A 76 16.53 25.78 0.56
N GLY A 77 15.22 25.85 0.81
CA GLY A 77 14.24 24.92 0.23
C GLY A 77 14.33 23.44 0.63
N ARG A 78 15.15 23.05 1.62
CA ARG A 78 15.25 21.65 2.08
C ARG A 78 15.40 21.56 3.60
N LEU A 79 14.32 21.17 4.28
CA LEU A 79 14.39 20.73 5.68
C LEU A 79 14.89 19.29 5.70
N ASN A 80 16.15 19.09 6.10
CA ASN A 80 16.72 17.75 6.24
C ASN A 80 16.50 17.26 7.67
N VAL A 81 15.70 16.21 7.82
CA VAL A 81 15.57 15.48 9.09
C VAL A 81 16.65 14.40 9.13
N PHE A 82 17.39 14.29 10.24
CA PHE A 82 18.52 13.36 10.37
C PHE A 82 18.21 12.20 11.30
N CYS A 83 18.72 11.02 10.97
CA CYS A 83 18.69 9.85 11.81
C CYS A 83 19.55 10.11 13.06
N HIS A 84 18.92 10.16 14.23
CA HIS A 84 19.58 10.48 15.48
C HIS A 84 20.74 9.51 15.79
N ASP A 85 20.51 8.20 15.63
CA ASP A 85 21.51 7.17 15.95
C ASP A 85 22.72 7.22 15.03
N CYS A 86 22.49 7.37 13.73
CA CYS A 86 23.57 7.47 12.75
C CYS A 86 24.34 8.78 12.91
N ARG A 87 23.64 9.88 13.17
CA ARG A 87 24.25 11.20 13.39
C ARG A 87 25.08 11.24 14.67
N SER A 88 24.58 10.68 15.76
CA SER A 88 25.31 10.58 17.03
C SER A 88 26.63 9.82 16.87
N LYS A 89 26.62 8.69 16.14
CA LYS A 89 27.84 7.92 15.82
C LYS A 89 28.78 8.69 14.89
N TRP A 90 28.24 9.41 13.90
CA TRP A 90 29.02 10.17 12.94
C TRP A 90 29.74 11.36 13.60
N ILE A 91 29.06 12.11 14.48
CA ILE A 91 29.65 13.25 15.22
C ILE A 91 30.83 12.79 16.08
N LYS A 92 30.69 11.65 16.78
CA LYS A 92 31.74 11.07 17.62
C LYS A 92 32.94 10.55 16.81
N THR A 93 32.76 10.27 15.52
CA THR A 93 33.85 9.86 14.63
C THR A 93 34.73 11.06 14.31
N ALA A 94 36.06 10.92 14.51
CA ALA A 94 37.04 11.94 14.12
C ALA A 94 36.89 12.32 12.64
N ILE A 95 37.01 13.62 12.31
CA ILE A 95 36.74 14.15 10.97
C ILE A 95 37.54 13.40 9.88
N SER A 96 38.81 13.12 10.14
CA SER A 96 39.70 12.39 9.23
C SER A 96 39.28 10.95 8.93
N LYS A 97 38.42 10.35 9.76
CA LYS A 97 37.89 8.98 9.60
C LYS A 97 36.48 8.94 9.02
N ARG A 98 35.87 10.08 8.71
CA ARG A 98 34.53 10.15 8.14
C ARG A 98 34.59 9.87 6.65
N THR A 99 34.02 8.76 6.22
CA THR A 99 33.95 8.34 4.80
C THR A 99 32.77 8.96 4.04
N TYR A 100 31.79 9.51 4.75
CA TYR A 100 30.56 10.03 4.14
C TYR A 100 30.12 11.34 4.80
N GLY A 101 29.43 12.19 4.03
CA GLY A 101 28.86 13.45 4.51
C GLY A 101 27.48 13.28 5.14
N ASP A 102 26.98 14.35 5.77
CA ASP A 102 25.71 14.38 6.51
C ASP A 102 24.48 13.96 5.69
N LYS A 103 24.52 14.14 4.36
CA LYS A 103 23.46 13.70 3.45
C LYS A 103 23.17 12.19 3.55
N THR A 104 24.14 11.38 3.94
CA THR A 104 23.98 9.93 4.14
C THR A 104 23.26 9.57 5.44
N LEU A 105 22.97 10.56 6.28
CA LEU A 105 22.31 10.40 7.58
C LEU A 105 20.87 10.93 7.55
N VAL A 106 20.41 11.42 6.41
CA VAL A 106 19.06 11.99 6.24
C VAL A 106 18.02 10.87 6.28
N LEU A 107 16.92 11.15 6.99
CA LEU A 107 15.71 10.34 6.99
C LEU A 107 14.84 10.72 5.79
N ARG A 108 14.28 9.71 5.14
CA ARG A 108 13.32 9.85 4.05
C ARG A 108 12.15 8.90 4.29
N PRO A 109 10.93 9.22 3.82
CA PRO A 109 9.84 8.25 3.81
C PRO A 109 10.23 6.94 3.13
N ALA A 110 9.75 5.81 3.64
CA ALA A 110 9.91 4.50 3.04
C ALA A 110 8.96 4.32 1.84
N VAL A 111 8.87 5.33 0.99
CA VAL A 111 7.98 5.41 -0.17
C VAL A 111 8.80 5.45 -1.45
N GLN A 112 8.37 4.69 -2.45
CA GLN A 112 9.01 4.62 -3.76
C GLN A 112 8.13 5.30 -4.82
N PHE A 113 8.60 6.44 -5.32
CA PHE A 113 7.93 7.20 -6.39
C PHE A 113 8.20 6.62 -7.78
N LYS A 114 9.36 5.97 -7.96
CA LYS A 114 9.72 5.19 -9.14
C LYS A 114 9.95 3.78 -8.66
N LEU A 115 9.00 2.92 -8.98
CA LEU A 115 9.16 1.49 -8.83
C LEU A 115 10.13 1.04 -9.92
N ASP A 116 11.22 0.36 -9.56
CA ASP A 116 11.85 -0.59 -10.48
C ASP A 116 10.90 -1.79 -10.52
N VAL A 117 9.82 -1.61 -11.30
CA VAL A 117 8.52 -2.26 -11.08
C VAL A 117 8.61 -3.77 -11.19
N GLU A 118 9.48 -4.31 -12.03
CA GLU A 118 9.49 -5.74 -12.36
C GLU A 118 9.80 -6.63 -11.14
N TYR A 119 10.93 -6.39 -10.46
CA TYR A 119 11.34 -7.25 -9.34
C TYR A 119 10.39 -7.17 -8.14
N TRP A 120 9.93 -5.96 -7.80
CA TRP A 120 9.01 -5.76 -6.69
C TRP A 120 7.64 -6.38 -6.96
N MET A 121 7.16 -6.28 -8.19
CA MET A 121 5.89 -6.89 -8.59
C MET A 121 5.97 -8.41 -8.55
N ASP A 122 7.09 -9.02 -8.93
CA ASP A 122 7.28 -10.47 -8.81
C ASP A 122 7.22 -10.93 -7.36
N GLU A 123 7.86 -10.20 -6.45
CA GLU A 123 7.81 -10.52 -5.01
C GLU A 123 6.38 -10.40 -4.48
N VAL A 124 5.68 -9.29 -4.77
CA VAL A 124 4.29 -9.08 -4.33
C VAL A 124 3.37 -10.15 -4.92
N LYS A 125 3.49 -10.43 -6.23
CA LYS A 125 2.72 -11.46 -6.94
C LYS A 125 2.95 -12.84 -6.31
N SER A 126 4.20 -13.21 -6.00
CA SER A 126 4.51 -14.51 -5.39
C SER A 126 3.84 -14.72 -4.03
N LYS A 127 3.63 -13.64 -3.26
CA LYS A 127 2.94 -13.69 -1.96
C LYS A 127 1.42 -13.64 -2.10
N MET A 128 0.92 -12.94 -3.12
CA MET A 128 -0.51 -12.79 -3.36
C MET A 128 -1.15 -13.98 -4.07
N LEU A 129 -0.42 -14.66 -4.96
CA LEU A 129 -0.96 -15.76 -5.75
C LEU A 129 -1.52 -16.90 -4.87
N PRO A 130 -0.83 -17.37 -3.81
CA PRO A 130 -1.39 -18.37 -2.89
C PRO A 130 -2.66 -17.90 -2.17
N GLN A 131 -2.78 -16.59 -1.91
CA GLN A 131 -4.00 -16.02 -1.32
C GLN A 131 -5.15 -16.05 -2.33
N ALA A 132 -4.88 -15.73 -3.60
CA ALA A 132 -5.86 -15.78 -4.67
C ALA A 132 -6.38 -17.20 -4.92
N GLU A 133 -5.50 -18.21 -4.89
CA GLU A 133 -5.85 -19.63 -5.04
C GLU A 133 -6.78 -20.17 -3.94
N SER A 134 -6.92 -19.48 -2.82
CA SER A 134 -7.86 -19.82 -1.74
C SER A 134 -9.06 -18.88 -1.66
N SER A 135 -9.17 -17.93 -2.59
CA SER A 135 -10.18 -16.88 -2.58
C SER A 135 -11.30 -17.15 -3.57
N GLN A 136 -12.52 -16.79 -3.17
CA GLN A 136 -13.71 -16.87 -4.02
C GLN A 136 -14.07 -15.54 -4.68
N LEU A 137 -13.37 -14.46 -4.31
CA LEU A 137 -13.64 -13.12 -4.79
C LEU A 137 -12.35 -12.31 -4.84
N LEU A 138 -12.04 -11.75 -6.02
CA LEU A 138 -11.09 -10.66 -6.19
C LEU A 138 -11.89 -9.36 -6.35
N LEU A 139 -11.69 -8.43 -5.42
CA LEU A 139 -12.34 -7.12 -5.45
C LEU A 139 -11.31 -6.05 -5.75
N ILE A 140 -11.44 -5.39 -6.90
CA ILE A 140 -10.55 -4.31 -7.34
C ILE A 140 -11.32 -3.00 -7.16
N VAL A 141 -10.84 -2.12 -6.28
CA VAL A 141 -11.57 -0.91 -5.87
C VAL A 141 -10.77 0.33 -6.23
N GLU A 142 -11.35 1.19 -7.06
CA GLU A 142 -10.88 2.54 -7.40
C GLU A 142 -9.41 2.61 -7.88
N HIS A 143 -8.88 1.49 -8.36
CA HIS A 143 -7.51 1.42 -8.88
C HIS A 143 -7.52 1.49 -10.41
N PRO A 144 -6.83 2.46 -11.03
CA PRO A 144 -6.84 2.58 -12.48
C PRO A 144 -6.05 1.44 -13.12
N ILE A 145 -6.76 0.51 -13.75
CA ILE A 145 -6.14 -0.55 -14.56
C ILE A 145 -5.82 0.04 -15.93
N LYS A 146 -4.56 -0.07 -16.34
CA LYS A 146 -4.08 0.35 -17.66
C LYS A 146 -3.72 -0.92 -18.45
N PRO A 147 -4.20 -1.09 -19.69
CA PRO A 147 -3.89 -2.28 -20.46
C PRO A 147 -2.37 -2.46 -20.63
N ARG A 148 -1.87 -3.69 -20.44
CA ARG A 148 -0.44 -4.04 -20.56
C ARG A 148 0.47 -3.32 -19.55
N SER A 149 -0.09 -2.94 -18.40
CA SER A 149 0.72 -2.50 -17.27
C SER A 149 1.06 -3.70 -16.39
N LEU A 150 2.16 -3.63 -15.65
CA LEU A 150 2.55 -4.71 -14.73
C LEU A 150 1.49 -5.01 -13.67
N ILE A 151 0.67 -4.00 -13.31
CA ILE A 151 -0.47 -4.19 -12.42
C ILE A 151 -1.59 -4.95 -13.13
N ASP A 152 -1.87 -4.65 -14.39
CA ASP A 152 -2.86 -5.37 -15.22
C ASP A 152 -2.45 -6.84 -15.42
N ASP A 153 -1.18 -7.09 -15.72
CA ASP A 153 -0.65 -8.46 -15.83
C ASP A 153 -0.84 -9.24 -14.53
N MET A 154 -0.43 -8.65 -13.39
CA MET A 154 -0.61 -9.26 -12.07
C MET A 154 -2.10 -9.46 -11.73
N VAL A 155 -2.97 -8.49 -12.02
CA VAL A 155 -4.41 -8.63 -11.80
C VAL A 155 -4.97 -9.77 -12.64
N SER A 156 -4.53 -9.93 -13.88
CA SER A 156 -4.91 -11.05 -14.73
C SER A 156 -4.48 -12.39 -14.13
N ASP A 157 -3.26 -12.51 -13.62
CA ASP A 157 -2.80 -13.74 -12.97
C ASP A 157 -3.60 -14.08 -11.71
N LEU A 158 -3.92 -13.07 -10.89
CA LEU A 158 -4.73 -13.25 -9.68
C LEU A 158 -6.18 -13.63 -10.04
N ALA A 159 -6.73 -13.03 -11.09
CA ALA A 159 -8.04 -13.37 -11.61
C ALA A 159 -8.10 -14.82 -12.09
N ASP A 160 -7.11 -15.27 -12.87
CA ASP A 160 -7.00 -16.66 -13.31
C ASP A 160 -6.96 -17.64 -12.12
N ALA A 161 -6.25 -17.29 -11.06
CA ALA A 161 -6.20 -18.10 -9.84
C ALA A 161 -7.56 -18.17 -9.12
N VAL A 162 -8.29 -17.05 -9.03
CA VAL A 162 -9.64 -17.00 -8.43
C VAL A 162 -10.66 -17.75 -9.30
N HIS A 163 -10.59 -17.62 -10.62
CA HIS A 163 -11.48 -18.31 -11.56
C HIS A 163 -11.29 -19.82 -11.54
N LYS A 164 -10.07 -20.34 -11.34
CA LYS A 164 -9.83 -21.78 -11.12
C LYS A 164 -10.61 -22.34 -9.94
N MET A 165 -10.93 -21.51 -8.95
CA MET A 165 -11.73 -21.86 -7.78
C MET A 165 -13.22 -21.56 -7.97
N SER A 166 -13.66 -21.29 -9.21
CA SER A 166 -15.02 -20.81 -9.52
C SER A 166 -15.39 -19.54 -8.76
N GLY A 167 -14.40 -18.72 -8.41
CA GLY A 167 -14.61 -17.40 -7.82
C GLY A 167 -14.96 -16.35 -8.86
N ALA A 168 -15.14 -15.12 -8.41
CA ALA A 168 -15.47 -13.97 -9.25
C ALA A 168 -14.48 -12.81 -9.08
N VAL A 169 -14.37 -11.98 -10.11
CA VAL A 169 -13.54 -10.79 -10.17
C VAL A 169 -14.44 -9.59 -10.43
N ILE A 170 -14.50 -8.67 -9.46
CA ILE A 170 -15.37 -7.49 -9.52
C ILE A 170 -14.51 -6.24 -9.49
N TYR A 171 -14.71 -5.38 -10.50
CA TYR A 171 -14.10 -4.06 -10.55
C TYR A 171 -15.09 -2.99 -10.11
N VAL A 172 -14.68 -2.13 -9.19
CA VAL A 172 -15.51 -1.07 -8.62
C VAL A 172 -14.83 0.26 -8.85
N SER A 173 -15.45 1.12 -9.65
CA SER A 173 -14.93 2.45 -9.92
C SER A 173 -16.00 3.37 -10.49
N CYS A 174 -15.89 4.66 -10.19
CA CYS A 174 -16.66 5.71 -10.86
C CYS A 174 -16.18 5.95 -12.30
N ASP A 175 -15.01 5.47 -12.69
CA ASP A 175 -14.53 5.60 -14.05
C ASP A 175 -14.90 4.37 -14.87
N LEU A 176 -15.50 4.60 -16.04
CA LEU A 176 -15.66 3.54 -17.03
C LEU A 176 -14.29 3.08 -17.53
N MET A 177 -14.11 1.76 -17.61
CA MET A 177 -12.91 1.20 -18.19
C MET A 177 -12.85 1.60 -19.68
N LYS A 178 -11.83 2.39 -20.05
CA LYS A 178 -11.67 2.88 -21.42
C LYS A 178 -10.90 1.84 -22.25
N GLY A 179 -11.45 1.41 -23.39
CA GLY A 179 -10.78 0.54 -24.36
C GLY A 179 -11.74 -0.33 -25.17
N LYS A 180 -11.31 -0.83 -26.33
CA LYS A 180 -12.08 -1.72 -27.24
C LYS A 180 -12.16 -3.19 -26.73
N ALA A 181 -12.29 -3.37 -25.41
CA ALA A 181 -12.26 -4.63 -24.65
C ALA A 181 -10.87 -5.26 -24.41
N PRO A 182 -10.20 -4.93 -23.27
CA PRO A 182 -9.00 -5.65 -22.84
C PRO A 182 -9.11 -6.37 -21.47
N TYR A 183 -10.25 -6.34 -20.79
CA TYR A 183 -10.36 -6.89 -19.42
C TYR A 183 -11.24 -8.15 -19.36
N THR A 184 -10.83 -9.21 -20.07
CA THR A 184 -11.58 -10.48 -20.11
C THR A 184 -11.60 -11.20 -18.77
N HIS A 185 -10.71 -10.83 -17.85
CA HIS A 185 -10.58 -11.41 -16.53
C HIS A 185 -11.51 -10.76 -15.48
N ILE A 186 -12.32 -9.76 -15.86
CA ILE A 186 -13.27 -9.07 -14.96
C ILE A 186 -14.69 -9.53 -15.30
N ASP A 187 -15.37 -10.17 -14.33
CA ASP A 187 -16.72 -10.71 -14.52
C ASP A 187 -17.79 -9.63 -14.44
N ALA A 188 -17.59 -8.62 -13.58
CA ALA A 188 -18.53 -7.53 -13.40
C ALA A 188 -17.82 -6.21 -13.08
N GLN A 189 -18.37 -5.13 -13.63
CA GLN A 189 -18.00 -3.78 -13.26
C GLN A 189 -19.17 -3.10 -12.53
N LEU A 190 -18.89 -2.59 -11.32
CA LEU A 190 -19.83 -1.78 -10.56
C LEU A 190 -19.42 -0.30 -10.68
N HIS A 191 -20.32 0.50 -11.24
CA HIS A 191 -20.13 1.93 -11.42
C HIS A 191 -20.57 2.68 -10.17
N THR A 192 -19.71 2.69 -9.15
CA THR A 192 -20.01 3.27 -7.83
C THR A 192 -18.71 3.58 -7.09
N THR A 193 -18.81 4.39 -6.03
CA THR A 193 -17.66 4.65 -5.14
C THR A 193 -17.45 3.50 -4.16
N ALA A 194 -16.25 3.40 -3.59
CA ALA A 194 -15.95 2.47 -2.51
C ALA A 194 -16.85 2.66 -1.28
N ALA A 195 -17.23 3.92 -1.00
CA ALA A 195 -18.13 4.28 0.10
C ALA A 195 -19.55 3.76 -0.14
N ASP A 196 -20.11 4.05 -1.32
CA ASP A 196 -21.46 3.64 -1.70
C ASP A 196 -21.58 2.12 -1.83
N LEU A 197 -20.56 1.45 -2.40
CA LEU A 197 -20.49 -0.01 -2.40
C LEU A 197 -20.59 -0.55 -0.97
N GLY A 198 -19.85 0.06 -0.04
CA GLY A 198 -19.88 -0.33 1.36
C GLY A 198 -21.25 -0.20 1.99
N LEU A 199 -22.00 0.85 1.66
CA LEU A 199 -23.38 1.03 2.10
C LEU A 199 -24.30 -0.04 1.51
N HIS A 200 -24.29 -0.22 0.18
CA HIS A 200 -25.14 -1.20 -0.51
C HIS A 200 -24.88 -2.63 -0.04
N VAL A 201 -23.62 -3.02 0.19
CA VAL A 201 -23.28 -4.35 0.72
C VAL A 201 -23.84 -4.55 2.13
N MET A 202 -23.81 -3.52 2.99
CA MET A 202 -24.39 -3.60 4.33
C MET A 202 -25.91 -3.72 4.28
N GLU A 203 -26.58 -2.94 3.44
CA GLU A 203 -28.03 -3.00 3.25
C GLU A 203 -28.48 -4.34 2.69
N ALA A 204 -27.85 -4.80 1.61
CA ALA A 204 -28.15 -6.09 0.99
C ALA A 204 -28.00 -7.23 2.01
N ARG A 205 -26.96 -7.16 2.83
CA ARG A 205 -26.72 -8.15 3.88
C ARG A 205 -27.77 -8.11 4.99
N GLN A 206 -28.25 -6.93 5.37
CA GLN A 206 -29.34 -6.83 6.35
C GLN A 206 -30.59 -7.51 5.81
N ARG A 207 -30.96 -7.25 4.55
CA ARG A 207 -32.10 -7.91 3.90
C ARG A 207 -31.95 -9.43 3.86
N VAL A 208 -30.75 -9.96 3.57
CA VAL A 208 -30.50 -11.41 3.55
C VAL A 208 -30.66 -12.04 4.93
N LYS A 209 -30.24 -11.34 6.00
CA LYS A 209 -30.45 -11.80 7.37
C LYS A 209 -31.91 -11.84 7.76
N ASP A 210 -32.68 -10.85 7.32
CA ASP A 210 -34.11 -10.77 7.61
C ASP A 210 -34.92 -11.87 6.87
N ILE A 211 -34.33 -12.48 5.84
CA ILE A 211 -34.93 -13.55 5.02
C ILE A 211 -34.46 -14.95 5.45
N SER A 212 -33.29 -15.07 6.10
CA SER A 212 -32.73 -16.36 6.53
C SER A 212 -33.23 -16.71 7.95
N PRO A 213 -34.05 -17.75 8.14
CA PRO A 213 -34.56 -18.15 9.45
C PRO A 213 -33.47 -18.64 10.41
#